data_AF-A0A3N8GDH6-F1
#
_entry.id   AF-A0A3N8GDH6-F1
#
_cell.length_a   1.000
_cell.length_b   1.000
_cell.length_c   1.000
_cell.angle_alpha   90.00
_cell.angle_beta   90.00
_cell.angle_gamma   90.00
#
_symmetry.space_group_name_H-M   'P 1'
#
loop_
_entity.id
_entity.type
_entity.pdbx_description
1 polymer ?
#
loop_
_entity_poly.entity_id
_entity_poly.type
_entity_poly.pdbx_seq_one_letter_code
_entity_poly.pdbx_strand_id
1 'polypeptide(L)'
;MYSEQDQPDVDLVQYEHAVQRAAHDLQRIVATLAQRYLDAFSRAADPRLLSWRALLEIEEQAFSDLGFQGRHDPAVIRAFARLSESRLPGGNPDAAVDWCRDDSHLPTVYAIVRTMVQANSGKRA
;
A
#
# COMPACT_ATOMS: atom_id res chain seq x y z
N MET A 1 -20.32 -46.05 3.04
CA MET A 1 -18.99 -45.53 3.42
C MET A 1 -18.87 -44.19 2.72
N TYR A 2 -19.34 -43.11 3.34
CA TYR A 2 -19.13 -41.76 2.84
C TYR A 2 -17.87 -41.27 3.55
N SER A 3 -16.77 -41.15 2.81
CA SER A 3 -15.58 -40.45 3.30
C SER A 3 -15.63 -39.04 2.73
N GLU A 4 -15.59 -38.10 3.65
CA GLU A 4 -15.57 -36.64 3.51
C GLU A 4 -14.96 -36.10 2.21
N GLN A 5 -15.74 -35.23 1.59
CA GLN A 5 -15.34 -34.35 0.51
C GLN A 5 -14.25 -33.37 1.00
N ASP A 6 -13.14 -33.31 0.27
CA ASP A 6 -12.64 -32.08 -0.36
C ASP A 6 -12.96 -30.75 0.37
N GLN A 7 -12.19 -30.40 1.40
CA GLN A 7 -12.26 -29.08 2.04
C GLN A 7 -10.97 -28.21 2.07
N PRO A 8 -9.96 -28.37 1.20
CA PRO A 8 -8.84 -27.41 1.14
C PRO A 8 -9.07 -26.18 0.23
N ASP A 9 -10.07 -26.18 -0.68
CA ASP A 9 -10.23 -25.10 -1.68
C ASP A 9 -11.01 -23.86 -1.15
N VAL A 10 -11.99 -24.10 -0.27
CA VAL A 10 -12.89 -23.05 0.24
C VAL A 10 -12.19 -22.07 1.20
N ASP A 11 -11.13 -22.50 1.89
CA ASP A 11 -10.34 -21.65 2.81
C ASP A 11 -9.43 -20.69 2.02
N LEU A 12 -8.78 -21.18 0.96
CA LEU A 12 -7.93 -20.36 0.10
C LEU A 12 -8.71 -19.26 -0.60
N VAL A 13 -9.87 -19.58 -1.19
CA VAL A 13 -10.73 -18.58 -1.86
C VAL A 13 -11.21 -17.52 -0.88
N GLN A 14 -11.59 -17.90 0.34
CA GLN A 14 -11.98 -16.94 1.38
C GLN A 14 -10.82 -16.05 1.79
N TYR A 15 -9.62 -16.61 1.92
CA TYR A 15 -8.40 -15.86 2.21
C TYR A 15 -8.08 -14.86 1.10
N GLU A 16 -8.13 -15.28 -0.17
CA GLU A 16 -7.92 -14.39 -1.32
C GLU A 16 -8.92 -13.23 -1.32
N HIS A 17 -10.20 -13.50 -1.07
CA HIS A 17 -11.22 -12.46 -0.94
C HIS A 17 -10.98 -11.54 0.26
N ALA A 18 -10.44 -12.05 1.37
CA ALA A 18 -10.06 -11.23 2.52
C ALA A 18 -8.87 -10.31 2.17
N VAL A 19 -7.85 -10.84 1.49
CA VAL A 19 -6.70 -10.06 0.99
C VAL A 19 -7.16 -8.96 0.02
N GLN A 20 -8.04 -9.28 -0.92
CA GLN A 20 -8.58 -8.28 -1.86
C GLN A 20 -9.35 -7.16 -1.14
N ARG A 21 -10.18 -7.50 -0.15
CA ARG A 21 -10.91 -6.51 0.66
C ARG A 21 -9.96 -5.63 1.45
N ALA A 22 -8.95 -6.22 2.09
CA ALA A 22 -7.94 -5.48 2.82
C ALA A 22 -7.10 -4.59 1.90
N ALA A 23 -6.76 -5.05 0.69
CA ALA A 23 -6.01 -4.26 -0.28
C ALA A 23 -6.78 -3.00 -0.73
N HIS A 24 -8.08 -3.16 -1.03
CA HIS A 24 -8.93 -2.03 -1.43
C HIS A 24 -9.12 -1.02 -0.29
N ASP A 25 -9.20 -1.50 0.94
CA ASP A 25 -9.29 -0.64 2.11
C ASP A 25 -7.99 0.12 2.37
N LEU A 26 -6.86 -0.58 2.31
CA LEU A 26 -5.53 0.02 2.42
C LEU A 26 -5.28 1.07 1.34
N GLN A 27 -5.71 0.82 0.10
CA GLN A 27 -5.69 1.79 -1.00
C GLN A 27 -6.40 3.09 -0.64
N ARG A 28 -7.58 3.01 -0.03
CA ARG A 28 -8.35 4.20 0.38
C ARG A 28 -7.66 4.98 1.49
N ILE A 29 -7.11 4.28 2.48
CA ILE A 29 -6.39 4.90 3.60
C ILE A 29 -5.12 5.59 3.11
N VAL A 30 -4.28 4.87 2.36
CA VAL A 30 -3.04 5.39 1.78
C VAL A 30 -3.30 6.58 0.86
N ALA A 31 -4.33 6.51 0.00
CA ALA A 31 -4.68 7.64 -0.86
C ALA A 31 -5.07 8.89 -0.05
N THR A 32 -5.85 8.71 1.03
CA THR A 32 -6.25 9.80 1.91
C THR A 32 -5.04 10.42 2.61
N LEU A 33 -4.14 9.59 3.13
CA LEU A 33 -2.91 10.05 3.79
C LEU A 33 -1.98 10.77 2.81
N ALA A 34 -1.73 10.18 1.64
CA ALA A 34 -0.88 10.78 0.62
C ALA A 34 -1.41 12.15 0.16
N GLN A 35 -2.72 12.32 -0.03
CA GLN A 35 -3.31 13.62 -0.35
C GLN A 35 -3.06 14.66 0.77
N ARG A 36 -3.24 14.28 2.04
CA ARG A 36 -2.95 15.17 3.18
C ARG A 36 -1.50 15.61 3.21
N TYR A 37 -0.56 14.72 2.93
CA TYR A 37 0.86 15.07 2.82
C TYR A 37 1.09 16.07 1.68
N LEU A 38 0.47 15.86 0.52
CA LEU A 38 0.63 16.78 -0.61
C LEU A 38 0.05 18.17 -0.34
N ASP A 39 -1.11 18.24 0.32
CA ASP A 39 -1.74 19.49 0.72
C ASP A 39 -0.90 20.25 1.78
N ALA A 40 -0.26 19.51 2.69
CA ALA A 40 0.56 20.10 3.75
C ALA A 40 1.93 20.60 3.26
N PHE A 41 2.56 19.88 2.32
CA PHE A 41 3.95 20.12 1.92
C PHE A 41 4.11 20.88 0.60
N SER A 42 3.06 21.12 -0.19
CA SER A 42 3.21 21.82 -1.48
C SER A 42 2.04 22.73 -1.85
N ARG A 43 2.34 23.95 -2.32
CA ARG A 43 1.37 24.81 -3.06
C ARG A 43 0.96 24.22 -4.41
N ALA A 44 1.75 23.29 -4.93
CA ALA A 44 1.48 22.53 -6.14
C ALA A 44 1.46 21.05 -5.74
N ALA A 45 0.29 20.53 -5.35
CA ALA A 45 0.08 19.15 -4.92
C ALA A 45 0.52 18.13 -5.99
N ASP A 46 1.83 17.91 -6.11
CA ASP A 46 2.44 16.99 -7.07
C ASP A 46 2.95 15.76 -6.30
N PRO A 47 2.25 14.61 -6.42
CA PRO A 47 2.66 13.33 -5.84
C PRO A 47 4.11 12.93 -6.11
N ARG A 48 4.71 13.45 -7.20
CA ARG A 48 6.10 13.16 -7.57
C ARG A 48 7.13 13.71 -6.59
N LEU A 49 6.74 14.66 -5.75
CA LEU A 49 7.64 15.32 -4.79
C LEU A 49 7.71 14.63 -3.42
N LEU A 50 6.99 13.53 -3.21
CA LEU A 50 7.07 12.78 -1.95
C LEU A 50 8.48 12.21 -1.76
N SER A 51 9.00 12.31 -0.53
CA SER A 51 10.23 11.66 -0.12
C SER A 51 9.97 10.23 0.36
N TRP A 52 11.03 9.43 0.44
CA TRP A 52 10.95 8.08 1.02
C TRP A 52 10.47 8.11 2.48
N ARG A 53 10.87 9.14 3.26
CA ARG A 53 10.40 9.34 4.63
C ARG A 53 8.89 9.57 4.67
N ALA A 54 8.36 10.42 3.80
CA ALA A 54 6.91 10.64 3.73
C ALA A 54 6.17 9.33 3.42
N LEU A 55 6.70 8.49 2.53
CA LEU A 55 6.11 7.17 2.24
C LEU A 55 6.17 6.22 3.44
N LEU A 56 7.27 6.21 4.19
CA LEU A 56 7.41 5.40 5.41
C LEU A 56 6.42 5.85 6.50
N GLU A 57 6.24 7.15 6.68
CA GLU A 57 5.26 7.71 7.63
C GLU A 57 3.82 7.40 7.22
N ILE A 58 3.51 7.47 5.91
CA ILE A 58 2.21 7.05 5.38
C ILE A 58 1.97 5.56 5.65
N GLU A 59 2.99 4.72 5.43
CA GLU A 59 2.89 3.29 5.70
C GLU A 59 2.65 3.02 7.18
N GLU A 60 3.44 3.63 8.07
CA GLU A 60 3.28 3.50 9.51
C GLU A 60 1.86 3.87 9.96
N GLN A 61 1.34 5.01 9.49
CA GLN A 61 -0.01 5.46 9.80
C GLN A 61 -1.09 4.53 9.23
N ALA A 62 -0.94 4.08 7.99
CA ALA A 62 -1.93 3.22 7.34
C ALA A 62 -2.07 1.87 8.05
N PHE A 63 -0.96 1.26 8.46
CA PHE A 63 -0.98 -0.01 9.16
C PHE A 63 -1.25 0.14 10.67
N SER A 64 -1.11 1.33 11.24
CA SER A 64 -1.51 1.63 12.62
C SER A 64 -2.97 2.09 12.75
N ASP A 65 -3.70 2.22 11.63
CA ASP A 65 -5.11 2.60 11.65
C ASP A 65 -5.94 1.53 12.37
N LEU A 66 -6.53 1.91 13.51
CA LEU A 66 -7.32 0.99 14.34
C LEU A 66 -8.54 0.43 13.59
N GLY A 67 -9.09 1.20 12.64
CA GLY A 67 -10.19 0.76 11.81
C GLY A 67 -9.76 -0.30 10.80
N PHE A 68 -8.57 -0.18 10.22
CA PHE A 68 -7.96 -1.19 9.35
C PHE A 68 -7.62 -2.45 10.15
N GLN A 69 -6.92 -2.31 11.28
CA GLN A 69 -6.56 -3.45 12.14
C GLN A 69 -7.78 -4.18 12.70
N GLY A 70 -8.85 -3.47 13.03
CA GLY A 70 -10.08 -4.07 13.57
C GLY A 70 -10.96 -4.74 12.52
N ARG A 71 -10.84 -4.40 11.24
CA ARG A 71 -11.68 -4.95 10.15
C ARG A 71 -11.08 -6.18 9.47
N HIS A 72 -9.77 -6.39 9.57
CA HIS A 72 -9.07 -7.45 8.83
C HIS A 72 -8.28 -8.36 9.77
N ASP A 73 -8.19 -9.63 9.40
CA ASP A 73 -7.41 -10.61 10.15
C ASP A 73 -5.91 -10.23 10.17
N PRO A 74 -5.20 -10.33 11.31
CA PRO A 74 -3.77 -10.04 11.38
C PRO A 74 -2.90 -10.84 10.39
N ALA A 75 -3.28 -12.06 10.02
CA ALA A 75 -2.59 -12.86 9.02
C ALA A 75 -2.75 -12.25 7.61
N VAL A 76 -3.95 -11.74 7.28
CA VAL A 76 -4.21 -11.02 6.03
C VAL A 76 -3.40 -9.72 5.99
N ILE A 77 -3.33 -8.99 7.11
CA ILE A 77 -2.54 -7.75 7.20
C ILE A 77 -1.04 -8.03 7.02
N ARG A 78 -0.52 -9.11 7.62
CA ARG A 78 0.90 -9.51 7.49
C ARG A 78 1.28 -9.99 6.08
N ALA A 79 0.31 -10.30 5.23
CA ALA A 79 0.59 -10.69 3.85
C ALA A 79 1.04 -9.52 2.96
N PHE A 80 0.80 -8.27 3.38
CA PHE A 80 1.23 -7.10 2.63
C PHE A 80 2.73 -6.83 2.81
N ALA A 81 3.44 -6.70 1.68
CA ALA A 81 4.85 -6.34 1.67
C ALA A 81 5.07 -4.91 2.20
N ARG A 82 5.91 -4.79 3.23
CA ARG A 82 6.23 -3.53 3.91
C ARG A 82 7.37 -2.79 3.24
N LEU A 83 7.23 -1.48 3.10
CA LEU A 83 8.27 -0.58 2.63
C LEU A 83 9.38 -0.45 3.65
N SER A 84 9.06 -0.46 4.95
CA SER A 84 10.05 -0.45 6.03
C SER A 84 10.98 -1.67 6.02
N GLU A 85 10.54 -2.78 5.44
CA GLU A 85 11.31 -4.02 5.29
C GLU A 85 12.00 -4.12 3.93
N SER A 86 11.76 -3.14 3.05
CA SER A 86 12.29 -3.09 1.70
C SER A 86 13.62 -2.34 1.64
N ARG A 87 14.40 -2.64 0.59
CA ARG A 87 15.64 -1.93 0.26
C ARG A 87 15.40 -0.65 -0.54
N LEU A 88 14.16 -0.37 -0.94
CA LEU A 88 13.82 0.75 -1.83
C LEU A 88 14.19 2.15 -1.27
N PRO A 89 13.94 2.49 0.01
CA PRO A 89 14.29 3.80 0.56
C PRO A 89 15.78 4.15 0.51
N GLY A 90 16.66 3.14 0.28
CA GLY A 90 18.10 3.33 0.23
C GLY A 90 18.65 3.91 1.54
N GLY A 91 19.78 4.64 1.42
CA GLY A 91 20.43 5.28 2.57
C GLY A 91 19.99 6.72 2.86
N ASN A 92 19.25 7.38 1.95
CA ASN A 92 18.77 8.75 2.14
C ASN A 92 17.24 8.80 2.11
N PRO A 93 16.57 8.68 3.27
CA PRO A 93 15.12 8.74 3.35
C PRO A 93 14.52 10.11 2.99
N ASP A 94 15.31 11.18 2.96
CA ASP A 94 14.85 12.51 2.53
C ASP A 94 14.81 12.69 1.01
N ALA A 95 15.44 11.78 0.25
CA ALA A 95 15.43 11.87 -1.20
C ALA A 95 14.01 11.67 -1.75
N ALA A 96 13.76 12.32 -2.90
CA ALA A 96 12.53 12.10 -3.65
C ALA A 96 12.40 10.63 -4.06
N VAL A 97 11.17 10.12 -4.06
CA VAL A 97 10.89 8.76 -4.47
C VAL A 97 11.08 8.59 -5.97
N ASP A 98 11.81 7.53 -6.33
CA ASP A 98 11.94 7.09 -7.72
C ASP A 98 10.73 6.22 -8.10
N TRP A 99 9.78 6.80 -8.81
CA TRP A 99 8.54 6.14 -9.25
C TRP A 99 8.69 5.22 -10.47
N CYS A 100 9.90 5.15 -11.05
CA CYS A 100 10.19 4.37 -12.25
C CYS A 100 10.73 2.97 -11.95
N ARG A 101 10.80 2.57 -10.68
CA ARG A 101 11.27 1.23 -10.28
C ARG A 101 10.45 0.09 -10.90
N ASP A 102 11.15 -0.93 -11.37
CA ASP A 102 10.63 -2.11 -12.06
C ASP A 102 10.82 -3.41 -11.25
N ASP A 103 11.13 -3.30 -9.95
CA ASP A 103 11.33 -4.45 -9.07
C ASP A 103 10.11 -5.39 -9.07
N SER A 104 10.36 -6.70 -9.14
CA SER A 104 9.31 -7.74 -9.22
C SER A 104 8.40 -7.83 -7.98
N HIS A 105 8.83 -7.25 -6.85
CA HIS A 105 8.08 -7.30 -5.60
C HIS A 105 8.07 -5.92 -4.93
N LEU A 106 7.15 -5.07 -5.39
CA LEU A 106 6.99 -3.73 -4.87
C LEU A 106 6.24 -3.74 -3.53
N PRO A 107 6.71 -2.99 -2.51
CA PRO A 107 5.95 -2.77 -1.29
C PRO A 107 4.58 -2.19 -1.58
N THR A 108 3.58 -2.60 -0.80
CA THR A 108 2.17 -2.31 -1.10
C THR A 108 1.90 -0.80 -1.12
N VAL A 109 2.40 -0.05 -0.14
CA VAL A 109 2.22 1.41 -0.08
C VAL A 109 2.90 2.12 -1.25
N TYR A 110 4.12 1.70 -1.62
CA TYR A 110 4.82 2.24 -2.80
C TYR A 110 4.00 2.00 -4.08
N ALA A 111 3.51 0.78 -4.30
CA ALA A 111 2.72 0.45 -5.47
C ALA A 111 1.43 1.28 -5.57
N ILE A 112 0.72 1.45 -4.45
CA ILE A 112 -0.51 2.26 -4.39
C ILE A 112 -0.23 3.71 -4.76
N VAL A 113 0.76 4.34 -4.13
CA VAL A 113 1.09 5.76 -4.39
C VAL A 113 1.65 5.94 -5.81
N ARG A 114 2.43 4.99 -6.32
CA ARG A 114 2.91 4.97 -7.70
C ARG A 114 1.76 5.01 -8.71
N THR A 115 0.72 4.19 -8.50
CA THR A 115 -0.49 4.22 -9.35
C THR A 115 -1.17 5.59 -9.30
N MET A 116 -1.23 6.24 -8.14
CA MET A 116 -1.78 7.60 -8.00
C MET A 116 -0.95 8.63 -8.78
N VAL A 117 0.38 8.57 -8.67
CA VAL A 117 1.32 9.45 -9.39
C VAL A 117 1.13 9.30 -10.89
N GLN A 118 1.04 8.07 -11.39
CA GLN A 118 0.85 7.78 -12.82
C GLN A 118 -0.52 8.25 -13.32
N ALA A 119 -1.59 8.04 -12.54
CA ALA A 119 -2.94 8.52 -12.89
C ALA A 119 -3.02 10.05 -12.98
N ASN A 120 -2.30 10.76 -12.11
CA ASN A 120 -2.26 12.24 -12.14
C ASN A 120 -1.40 12.78 -13.30
N SER A 121 -0.42 11.98 -13.75
CA SER A 121 0.44 12.31 -14.90
C SER A 121 -0.32 12.27 -16.22
N GLY A 122 -1.28 11.35 -16.38
CA GLY A 122 -2.12 11.24 -17.58
C GLY A 122 -3.27 12.27 -17.65
N LYS A 123 -3.66 12.89 -16.52
CA LYS A 123 -4.71 13.92 -16.46
C LYS A 123 -4.23 15.33 -16.87
N ARG A 124 -2.93 15.53 -17.04
CA ARG A 124 -2.30 16.82 -17.35
C ARG A 124 -1.81 16.93 -18.81
N ALA A 125 -2.19 15.98 -19.68
CA ALA A 125 -1.87 15.99 -21.12
C ALA A 125 -3.09 16.43 -21.94
#